data_AF-A0A519EUP6-F1
#
_entry.id   AF-A0A519EUP6-F1
#
_cell.length_a   1.000
_cell.length_b   1.000
_cell.length_c   1.000
_cell.angle_alpha   90.00
_cell.angle_beta   90.00
_cell.angle_gamma   90.00
#
_symmetry.space_group_name_H-M   'P 1'
#
loop_
_entity.id
_entity.type
_entity.pdbx_description
1 polymer ?
#
loop_
_entity_poly.entity_id
_entity_poly.type
_entity_poly.pdbx_seq_one_letter_code
_entity_poly.pdbx_strand_id
1 'polypeptide(L)'
;KRAPAMINEAAECMGGAGYVEDTILPRLYREAPVNSTWEGSGNVQCLDVLRALSKEPGVLDALFDELGDGHGDTRLAAHIHGLKKAFQDPGDIQYRARQLTEDIAVALQAKLLLEAGNAVVSDGFIAGRLERPGRVYGALPRGVDVQALVARSSPQL
;
A
#
# COMPACT_ATOMS: atom_id res chain seq x y z
N LYS A 1 6.86 -2.05 1.03
CA LYS A 1 7.67 -3.26 0.70
C LYS A 1 6.76 -4.50 0.57
N ARG A 2 6.11 -4.72 -0.58
CA ARG A 2 5.10 -5.81 -0.73
C ARG A 2 5.45 -6.85 -1.82
N ALA A 3 6.40 -6.54 -2.71
CA ALA A 3 6.67 -7.34 -3.90
C ALA A 3 7.07 -8.81 -3.62
N PRO A 4 8.02 -9.14 -2.70
CA PRO A 4 8.38 -10.54 -2.48
C PRO A 4 7.20 -11.41 -2.04
N ALA A 5 6.39 -10.93 -1.09
CA ALA A 5 5.23 -11.66 -0.59
C ALA A 5 4.15 -11.83 -1.69
N MET A 6 3.92 -10.80 -2.50
CA MET A 6 2.95 -10.87 -3.61
C MET A 6 3.37 -11.89 -4.67
N ILE A 7 4.65 -11.90 -5.04
CA ILE A 7 5.17 -12.82 -6.05
C ILE A 7 5.15 -14.27 -5.53
N ASN A 8 5.44 -14.47 -4.25
CA ASN A 8 5.34 -15.80 -3.64
C ASN A 8 3.91 -16.35 -3.69
N GLU A 9 2.91 -15.52 -3.36
CA GLU A 9 1.49 -15.91 -3.48
C GLU A 9 1.11 -16.26 -4.94
N ALA A 10 1.61 -15.47 -5.90
CA ALA A 10 1.40 -15.75 -7.31
C ALA A 10 2.05 -17.09 -7.74
N ALA A 11 3.23 -17.42 -7.19
CA ALA A 11 3.88 -18.71 -7.41
C ALA A 11 3.05 -19.86 -6.84
N GLU A 12 2.48 -19.68 -5.65
CA GLU A 12 1.61 -20.67 -5.01
C GLU A 12 0.35 -20.95 -5.84
N CYS A 13 -0.20 -19.93 -6.51
CA CYS A 13 -1.32 -20.10 -7.45
C CYS A 13 -1.00 -21.01 -8.64
N MET A 14 0.28 -21.17 -9.00
CA MET A 14 0.74 -22.12 -10.03
C MET A 14 1.12 -23.50 -9.48
N GLY A 15 1.03 -23.70 -8.16
CA GLY A 15 1.49 -24.92 -7.50
C GLY A 15 2.97 -25.21 -7.75
N GLY A 16 3.33 -26.48 -7.91
CA GLY A 16 4.73 -26.90 -8.12
C GLY A 16 5.41 -26.25 -9.33
N ALA A 17 4.64 -25.92 -10.38
CA ALA A 17 5.17 -25.23 -11.55
C ALA A 17 5.70 -23.82 -11.20
N GLY A 18 5.07 -23.12 -10.25
CA GLY A 18 5.51 -21.80 -9.80
C GLY A 18 6.83 -21.82 -9.01
N TYR A 19 7.27 -22.98 -8.55
CA TYR A 19 8.51 -23.15 -7.78
C TYR A 19 9.72 -23.50 -8.66
N VAL A 20 9.50 -24.11 -9.82
CA VAL A 20 10.59 -24.54 -10.71
C VAL A 20 11.07 -23.40 -11.62
N GLU A 21 12.39 -23.32 -11.81
CA GLU A 21 13.09 -22.24 -12.55
C GLU A 21 12.74 -22.20 -14.06
N ASP A 22 11.99 -23.18 -14.57
CA ASP A 22 11.44 -23.19 -15.93
C ASP A 22 10.33 -22.12 -16.12
N THR A 23 9.74 -21.63 -15.03
CA THR A 23 8.78 -20.52 -15.05
C THR A 23 9.42 -19.21 -14.62
N ILE A 24 8.74 -18.09 -14.86
CA ILE A 24 9.28 -16.76 -14.53
C ILE A 24 9.27 -16.42 -13.03
N LEU A 25 8.42 -17.09 -12.24
CA LEU A 25 8.10 -16.68 -10.87
C LEU A 25 9.27 -16.84 -9.89
N PRO A 26 10.07 -17.93 -9.89
CA PRO A 26 11.23 -18.04 -9.01
C PRO A 26 12.27 -16.94 -9.25
N ARG A 27 12.51 -16.59 -10.52
CA ARG A 27 13.38 -15.47 -10.89
C ARG A 27 12.84 -14.15 -10.36
N LEU A 28 11.55 -13.86 -10.56
CA LEU A 28 10.93 -12.62 -10.04
C LEU A 28 10.98 -12.57 -8.51
N TYR A 29 10.78 -13.70 -7.82
CA TYR A 29 10.83 -13.77 -6.37
C TYR A 29 12.23 -13.48 -5.84
N ARG A 30 13.27 -14.08 -6.43
CA ARG A 30 14.68 -13.83 -6.07
C ARG A 30 15.12 -12.39 -6.36
N GLU A 31 14.59 -11.79 -7.41
CA GLU A 31 14.88 -10.40 -7.79
C GLU A 31 14.21 -9.39 -6.86
N ALA A 32 12.95 -9.59 -6.49
CA ALA A 32 12.12 -8.59 -5.82
C ALA A 32 12.71 -7.93 -4.56
N PRO A 33 13.48 -8.63 -3.69
CA PRO A 33 14.13 -8.00 -2.54
C PRO A 33 15.09 -6.86 -2.92
N VAL A 34 15.77 -6.95 -4.08
CA VAL A 34 16.82 -6.00 -4.49
C VAL A 34 16.30 -4.57 -4.53
N ASN A 35 15.08 -4.37 -5.05
CA ASN A 35 14.43 -3.05 -5.16
C ASN A 35 14.18 -2.37 -3.82
N SER A 36 14.24 -3.13 -2.73
CA SER A 36 13.92 -2.66 -1.39
C SER A 36 15.11 -2.71 -0.42
N THR A 37 16.27 -3.14 -0.93
CA THR A 37 17.57 -3.11 -0.27
C THR A 37 18.51 -2.10 -0.94
N TRP A 38 18.43 -1.97 -2.27
CA TRP A 38 19.17 -1.01 -3.06
C TRP A 38 18.71 0.42 -2.75
N GLU A 39 19.65 1.37 -2.68
CA GLU A 39 19.39 2.80 -2.40
C GLU A 39 18.50 3.09 -1.18
N GLY A 40 18.76 2.35 -0.10
CA GLY A 40 18.14 2.58 1.21
C GLY A 40 17.15 1.49 1.57
N SER A 41 17.51 0.72 2.60
CA SER A 41 16.59 -0.25 3.20
C SER A 41 15.35 0.44 3.78
N GLY A 42 14.31 -0.34 4.09
CA GLY A 42 13.04 0.22 4.56
C GLY A 42 13.15 1.17 5.76
N ASN A 43 14.09 0.94 6.69
CA ASN A 43 14.30 1.88 7.81
C ASN A 43 14.83 3.22 7.33
N VAL A 44 15.81 3.22 6.42
CA VAL A 44 16.40 4.44 5.87
C VAL A 44 15.33 5.24 5.15
N GLN A 45 14.51 4.60 4.31
CA GLN A 45 13.41 5.26 3.61
C GLN A 45 12.37 5.88 4.56
N CYS A 46 11.97 5.16 5.62
CA CYS A 46 10.99 5.68 6.57
C CYS A 46 11.53 6.86 7.40
N LEU A 47 12.80 6.80 7.80
CA LEU A 47 13.45 7.92 8.47
C LEU A 47 13.63 9.11 7.52
N ASP A 48 13.86 8.86 6.22
CA ASP A 48 13.96 9.91 5.23
C ASP A 48 12.63 10.63 4.97
N VAL A 49 11.51 9.89 4.98
CA VAL A 49 10.16 10.48 4.97
C VAL A 49 9.96 11.41 6.16
N LEU A 50 10.27 10.95 7.38
CA LEU A 50 10.17 11.81 8.57
C LEU A 50 11.10 13.02 8.50
N ARG A 51 12.32 12.83 7.98
CA ARG A 51 13.28 13.91 7.76
C ARG A 51 12.72 14.96 6.79
N ALA A 52 12.12 14.53 5.68
CA ALA A 52 11.52 15.44 4.70
C ALA A 52 10.35 16.23 5.29
N LEU A 53 9.46 15.55 6.03
CA LEU A 53 8.29 16.17 6.66
C LEU A 53 8.64 17.16 7.78
N SER A 54 9.79 16.97 8.46
CA SER A 54 10.21 17.82 9.58
C SER A 54 11.14 18.95 9.18
N LYS A 55 11.98 18.75 8.15
CA LYS A 55 13.04 19.70 7.80
C LYS A 55 12.52 20.92 7.05
N GLU A 56 11.60 20.72 6.11
CA GLU A 56 11.13 21.77 5.21
C GLU A 56 9.74 22.25 5.65
N PRO A 57 9.59 23.53 6.05
CA PRO A 57 8.30 24.09 6.43
C PRO A 57 7.25 23.92 5.32
N GLY A 58 6.03 23.51 5.68
CA GLY A 58 4.90 23.37 4.75
C GLY A 58 4.83 22.04 3.99
N VAL A 59 5.84 21.14 4.06
CA VAL A 59 5.75 19.83 3.39
C VAL A 59 4.65 18.96 4.00
N LEU A 60 4.47 19.00 5.31
CA LEU A 60 3.39 18.29 5.98
C LEU A 60 2.01 18.84 5.57
N ASP A 61 1.90 20.17 5.43
CA ASP A 61 0.66 20.81 4.96
C ASP A 61 0.36 20.41 3.52
N ALA A 62 1.36 20.48 2.62
CA ALA A 62 1.23 20.06 1.23
C ALA A 62 0.81 18.59 1.09
N LEU A 63 1.32 17.70 1.96
CA LEU A 63 0.87 16.31 2.00
C LEU A 63 -0.62 16.20 2.36
N PHE A 64 -1.09 16.97 3.35
CA PHE A 64 -2.49 16.92 3.76
C PHE A 64 -3.43 17.64 2.80
N ASP A 65 -2.95 18.64 2.08
CA ASP A 65 -3.67 19.27 0.96
C ASP A 65 -3.83 18.27 -0.19
N GLU A 66 -2.78 17.53 -0.53
CA GLU A 66 -2.82 16.46 -1.54
C GLU A 66 -3.77 15.32 -1.14
N LEU A 67 -3.76 14.90 0.13
CA LEU A 67 -4.67 13.88 0.62
C LEU A 67 -6.14 14.35 0.67
N GLY A 68 -6.37 15.66 0.83
CA GLY A 68 -7.69 16.26 0.90
C GLY A 68 -8.52 15.76 2.09
N ASP A 69 -9.82 15.60 1.86
CA ASP A 69 -10.83 15.24 2.87
C ASP A 69 -11.29 13.77 2.79
N GLY A 70 -10.68 12.97 1.92
CA GLY A 70 -11.05 11.58 1.67
C GLY A 70 -11.82 11.34 0.38
N HIS A 71 -11.95 12.35 -0.50
CA HIS A 71 -12.54 12.20 -1.83
C HIS A 71 -13.97 11.60 -1.77
N GLY A 72 -14.77 12.06 -0.80
CA GLY A 72 -16.13 11.57 -0.56
C GLY A 72 -16.23 10.21 0.14
N ASP A 73 -15.11 9.52 0.40
CA ASP A 73 -15.10 8.26 1.14
C ASP A 73 -14.83 8.46 2.63
N THR A 74 -15.77 8.06 3.49
CA THR A 74 -15.70 8.26 4.94
C THR A 74 -14.60 7.46 5.62
N ARG A 75 -14.21 6.32 5.04
CA ARG A 75 -13.18 5.42 5.59
C ARG A 75 -11.80 6.01 5.34
N LEU A 76 -11.57 6.53 4.13
CA LEU A 76 -10.37 7.29 3.81
C LEU A 76 -10.29 8.58 4.64
N ALA A 77 -11.40 9.31 4.78
CA ALA A 77 -11.46 10.51 5.61
C ALA A 77 -11.05 10.22 7.08
N ALA A 78 -11.55 9.12 7.65
CA ALA A 78 -11.19 8.67 8.99
C ALA A 78 -9.71 8.32 9.11
N HIS A 79 -9.14 7.64 8.10
CA HIS A 79 -7.71 7.31 8.06
C HIS A 79 -6.83 8.57 7.99
N ILE A 80 -7.19 9.53 7.13
CA ILE A 80 -6.49 10.84 7.01
C ILE A 80 -6.58 11.61 8.33
N HIS A 81 -7.75 11.62 8.99
CA HIS A 81 -7.89 12.25 10.30
C HIS A 81 -7.00 11.60 11.36
N GLY A 82 -6.94 10.25 11.37
CA GLY A 82 -6.01 9.50 12.22
C GLY A 82 -4.55 9.88 11.97
N LEU A 83 -4.16 10.02 10.70
CA LEU A 83 -2.84 10.45 10.29
C LEU A 83 -2.52 11.88 10.76
N LYS A 84 -3.45 12.83 10.59
CA LYS A 84 -3.32 14.21 11.11
C LYS A 84 -3.08 14.21 12.62
N LYS A 85 -3.85 13.44 13.37
CA LYS A 85 -3.68 13.28 14.82
C LYS A 85 -2.32 12.65 15.17
N ALA A 86 -1.87 11.66 14.40
CA ALA A 86 -0.61 10.99 14.65
C ALA A 86 0.61 11.90 14.49
N PHE A 87 0.54 12.88 13.56
CA PHE A 87 1.59 13.89 13.36
C PHE A 87 1.53 15.07 14.35
N GLN A 88 0.41 15.25 15.06
CA GLN A 88 0.33 16.19 16.19
C GLN A 88 1.01 15.66 17.45
N ASP A 89 1.25 14.35 17.53
CA ASP A 89 1.98 13.72 18.62
C ASP A 89 3.47 13.59 18.25
N PRO A 90 4.39 14.35 18.89
CA PRO A 90 5.82 14.24 18.64
C PRO A 90 6.47 13.02 19.30
N GLY A 91 5.78 12.33 20.21
CA GLY A 91 6.32 11.20 20.99
C GLY A 91 6.75 10.03 20.10
N ASP A 92 7.94 9.50 20.35
CA ASP A 92 8.49 8.29 19.72
C ASP A 92 8.33 8.27 18.18
N ILE A 93 8.41 9.42 17.51
CA ILE A 93 8.07 9.51 16.08
C ILE A 93 8.96 8.62 15.21
N GLN A 94 10.24 8.47 15.57
CA GLN A 94 11.18 7.57 14.88
C GLN A 94 10.80 6.08 15.06
N TYR A 95 10.28 5.69 16.23
CA TYR A 95 9.77 4.34 16.46
C TYR A 95 8.55 4.06 15.58
N ARG A 96 7.68 5.07 15.39
CA ARG A 96 6.48 5.00 14.55
C ARG A 96 6.75 5.22 13.05
N ALA A 97 8.00 5.47 12.64
CA ALA A 97 8.35 5.89 11.27
C ALA A 97 7.78 4.97 10.18
N ARG A 98 7.86 3.65 10.39
CA ARG A 98 7.34 2.66 9.43
C ARG A 98 5.83 2.69 9.31
N GLN A 99 5.13 2.78 10.45
CA GLN A 99 3.68 2.85 10.50
C GLN A 99 3.20 4.11 9.79
N LEU A 100 3.76 5.27 10.13
CA LEU A 100 3.41 6.55 9.49
C LEU A 100 3.68 6.54 7.99
N THR A 101 4.83 5.98 7.56
CA THR A 101 5.16 5.87 6.13
C THR A 101 4.19 4.94 5.39
N GLU A 102 3.80 3.82 6.00
CA GLU A 102 2.78 2.93 5.43
C GLU A 102 1.41 3.61 5.36
N ASP A 103 1.00 4.31 6.41
CA ASP A 103 -0.29 5.00 6.47
C ASP A 103 -0.39 6.10 5.40
N ILE A 104 0.68 6.87 5.19
CA ILE A 104 0.79 7.84 4.10
C ILE A 104 0.63 7.14 2.75
N ALA A 105 1.41 6.07 2.53
CA ALA A 105 1.41 5.37 1.24
C ALA A 105 0.04 4.76 0.92
N VAL A 106 -0.65 4.18 1.90
CA VAL A 106 -1.99 3.61 1.71
C VAL A 106 -3.03 4.69 1.50
N ALA A 107 -2.95 5.82 2.20
CA ALA A 107 -3.85 6.95 2.00
C ALA A 107 -3.75 7.51 0.57
N LEU A 108 -2.52 7.75 0.09
CA LEU A 108 -2.27 8.20 -1.28
C LEU A 108 -2.77 7.18 -2.31
N GLN A 109 -2.55 5.88 -2.09
CA GLN A 109 -3.06 4.82 -2.98
C GLN A 109 -4.59 4.83 -3.05
N ALA A 110 -5.27 4.93 -1.90
CA ALA A 110 -6.73 5.00 -1.87
C ALA A 110 -7.27 6.25 -2.59
N LYS A 111 -6.68 7.41 -2.32
CA LYS A 111 -7.02 8.69 -2.97
C LYS A 111 -6.90 8.59 -4.49
N LEU A 112 -5.76 8.12 -5.00
CA LEU A 112 -5.52 7.98 -6.44
C LEU A 112 -6.47 6.97 -7.10
N LEU A 113 -6.84 5.90 -6.41
CA LEU A 113 -7.80 4.92 -6.93
C LEU A 113 -9.22 5.48 -7.00
N LEU A 114 -9.63 6.30 -6.03
CA LEU A 114 -10.91 7.02 -6.05
C LEU A 114 -10.93 8.03 -7.21
N GLU A 115 -9.87 8.81 -7.38
CA GLU A 115 -9.74 9.76 -8.49
C GLU A 115 -9.78 9.11 -9.87
N ALA A 116 -9.23 7.89 -9.98
CA ALA A 116 -9.29 7.11 -11.23
C ALA A 116 -10.72 6.64 -11.58
N GLY A 117 -11.69 6.72 -10.65
CA GLY A 117 -13.11 6.54 -10.91
C GLY A 117 -13.59 5.09 -11.08
N ASN A 118 -12.76 4.08 -10.76
CA ASN A 118 -13.20 2.68 -10.78
C ASN A 118 -13.60 2.21 -9.38
N ALA A 119 -14.90 2.34 -9.07
CA ALA A 119 -15.47 2.00 -7.77
C ALA A 119 -15.14 0.57 -7.31
N VAL A 120 -15.18 -0.42 -8.20
CA VAL A 120 -14.86 -1.82 -7.87
C VAL A 120 -13.43 -1.94 -7.31
N VAL A 121 -12.48 -1.22 -7.91
CA VAL A 121 -11.08 -1.23 -7.47
C VAL A 121 -10.88 -0.42 -6.20
N SER A 122 -11.42 0.80 -6.14
CA SER A 122 -11.25 1.67 -4.98
C SER A 122 -11.91 1.08 -3.73
N ASP A 123 -13.13 0.54 -3.84
CA ASP A 123 -13.84 -0.10 -2.74
C ASP A 123 -13.12 -1.36 -2.27
N GLY A 124 -12.70 -2.22 -3.18
CA GLY A 124 -11.93 -3.42 -2.84
C GLY A 124 -10.59 -3.10 -2.17
N PHE A 125 -9.93 -2.02 -2.60
CA PHE A 125 -8.70 -1.54 -1.97
C PHE A 125 -8.95 -1.00 -0.56
N ILE A 126 -9.91 -0.07 -0.41
CA ILE A 126 -10.25 0.56 0.87
C ILE A 126 -10.72 -0.48 1.89
N ALA A 127 -11.63 -1.37 1.50
CA ALA A 127 -12.13 -2.44 2.37
C ALA A 127 -10.99 -3.37 2.84
N GLY A 128 -10.06 -3.70 1.94
CA GLY A 128 -8.97 -4.63 2.23
C GLY A 128 -7.75 -4.02 2.92
N ARG A 129 -7.52 -2.70 2.84
CA ARG A 129 -6.29 -2.05 3.34
C ARG A 129 -6.55 -1.06 4.47
N LEU A 130 -7.70 -0.38 4.48
CA LEU A 130 -8.06 0.60 5.50
C LEU A 130 -9.00 0.01 6.56
N GLU A 131 -10.02 -0.73 6.15
CA GLU A 131 -11.01 -1.25 7.11
C GLU A 131 -10.57 -2.54 7.80
N ARG A 132 -10.20 -3.56 7.01
CA ARG A 132 -9.86 -4.90 7.52
C ARG A 132 -8.59 -5.43 6.85
N PRO A 133 -7.41 -4.89 7.19
CA PRO A 133 -6.15 -5.36 6.64
C PRO A 133 -5.90 -6.84 6.99
N GLY A 134 -5.86 -7.68 5.96
CA GLY A 134 -5.49 -9.09 6.10
C GLY A 134 -4.00 -9.27 6.37
N ARG A 135 -3.64 -10.32 7.11
CA ARG A 135 -2.24 -10.70 7.35
C ARG A 135 -1.61 -11.46 6.18
N VAL A 136 -2.46 -12.08 5.34
CA VAL A 136 -2.11 -12.86 4.16
C VAL A 136 -3.00 -12.43 2.98
N TYR A 137 -2.62 -12.79 1.76
CA TYR A 137 -3.47 -12.59 0.59
C TYR A 137 -4.72 -13.48 0.65
N GLY A 138 -5.74 -13.17 -0.16
CA GLY A 138 -7.02 -13.89 -0.16
C GLY A 138 -7.96 -13.54 1.01
N ALA A 139 -7.58 -12.62 1.91
CA ALA A 139 -8.35 -12.27 3.12
C ALA A 139 -9.28 -11.05 2.96
N LEU A 140 -9.80 -10.78 1.75
CA LEU A 140 -10.74 -9.66 1.54
C LEU A 140 -12.08 -9.90 2.27
N PRO A 141 -12.74 -8.84 2.76
CA PRO A 141 -14.06 -8.98 3.37
C PRO A 141 -15.10 -9.46 2.35
N ARG A 142 -16.16 -10.11 2.85
CA ARG A 142 -17.31 -10.51 2.02
C ARG A 142 -17.97 -9.28 1.39
N GLY A 143 -18.45 -9.42 0.17
CA GLY A 143 -19.13 -8.35 -0.58
C GLY A 143 -18.23 -7.62 -1.59
N VAL A 144 -16.92 -7.88 -1.59
CA VAL A 144 -16.03 -7.40 -2.66
C VAL A 144 -16.25 -8.23 -3.94
N ASP A 145 -16.44 -7.57 -5.08
CA ASP A 145 -16.56 -8.22 -6.38
C ASP A 145 -15.18 -8.67 -6.91
N VAL A 146 -14.71 -9.79 -6.36
CA VAL A 146 -13.41 -10.37 -6.72
C VAL A 146 -13.37 -10.80 -8.19
N GLN A 147 -14.51 -11.22 -8.76
CA GLN A 147 -14.56 -11.65 -10.17
C GLN A 147 -14.31 -10.48 -11.10
N ALA A 148 -14.95 -9.33 -10.86
CA ALA A 148 -14.70 -8.12 -11.62
C ALA A 148 -13.24 -7.63 -11.47
N LEU A 149 -12.65 -7.73 -10.27
CA LEU A 149 -11.24 -7.38 -10.05
C LEU A 149 -10.29 -8.26 -10.86
N VAL A 150 -10.50 -9.58 -10.86
CA VAL A 150 -9.68 -10.53 -11.62
C VAL A 150 -9.85 -10.30 -13.13
N ALA A 151 -11.08 -10.15 -13.60
CA ALA A 151 -11.37 -9.88 -15.00
C ALA A 151 -10.70 -8.59 -15.49
N ARG A 152 -10.72 -7.52 -14.68
CA ARG A 152 -10.03 -6.25 -14.99
C ARG A 152 -8.51 -6.41 -15.11
N SER A 153 -7.92 -7.31 -14.32
CA SER A 153 -6.48 -7.56 -14.30
C SER A 153 -6.00 -8.55 -15.36
N SER A 154 -6.94 -9.22 -16.02
CA SER A 154 -6.63 -10.20 -17.06
C SER A 154 -6.15 -9.49 -18.33
N PRO A 155 -5.11 -10.00 -19.01
CA PRO A 155 -4.72 -9.50 -20.32
C PRO A 155 -5.92 -9.57 -21.28
N GLN A 156 -6.23 -8.48 -21.97
CA GLN A 156 -7.14 -8.54 -23.11
C GLN A 156 -6.33 -9.05 -24.30
N LEU A 157 -6.68 -10.24 -24.80
CA LEU A 157 -6.10 -10.83 -26.02
C LEU A 157 -6.63 -10.15 -27.27
#